data_AF-A0A955LD85-F1
#
_entry.id   AF-A0A955LD85-F1
#
_cell.length_a   1.000
_cell.length_b   1.000
_cell.length_c   1.000
_cell.angle_alpha   90.00
_cell.angle_beta   90.00
_cell.angle_gamma   90.00
#
_symmetry.space_group_name_H-M   'P 1'
#
loop_
_entity.id
_entity.type
_entity.pdbx_description
1 polymer ?
#
loop_
_entity_poly.entity_id
_entity_poly.type
_entity_poly.pdbx_seq_one_letter_code
_entity_poly.pdbx_strand_id
1 'polypeptide(L)'
;MNIRKYNKAFQIGLQESMAYRWNVWLEVIALLVISFFAILVWRYISDGTGVEGFSEQELLSYLLLSGFLFTSIHIAGSGDAVNELIKDGGLTFDLIKPWRMPIVFFLWAMAQRVFMSIAAVIGYGL
;
A
#
# COMPACT_ATOMS: atom_id res chain seq x y z
N MET A 1 28.30 -10.91 -2.93
CA MET A 1 27.31 -9.80 -2.90
C MET A 1 27.21 -9.29 -1.46
N ASN A 2 27.60 -8.06 -1.17
CA ASN A 2 27.60 -7.56 0.22
C ASN A 2 26.16 -7.29 0.67
N ILE A 3 25.61 -8.11 1.57
CA ILE A 3 24.18 -8.09 1.93
C ILE A 3 23.80 -6.87 2.79
N ARG A 4 24.78 -6.32 3.52
CA ARG A 4 24.59 -5.22 4.46
C ARG A 4 24.07 -3.93 3.81
N LYS A 5 24.53 -3.62 2.58
CA LYS A 5 24.05 -2.43 1.83
C LYS A 5 22.59 -2.57 1.38
N TYR A 6 22.18 -3.77 1.01
CA TYR A 6 20.81 -4.04 0.55
C TYR A 6 19.83 -4.04 1.72
N ASN A 7 20.23 -4.56 2.88
CA ASN A 7 19.46 -4.42 4.11
C ASN A 7 19.28 -2.94 4.50
N LYS A 8 20.29 -2.10 4.26
CA LYS A 8 20.17 -0.66 4.52
C LYS A 8 19.15 0.02 3.60
N ALA A 9 19.10 -0.36 2.31
CA ALA A 9 18.08 0.16 1.40
C ALA A 9 16.66 -0.16 1.88
N PHE A 10 16.44 -1.39 2.34
CA PHE A 10 15.16 -1.79 2.94
C PHE A 10 14.83 -1.00 4.23
N GLN A 11 15.83 -0.82 5.12
CA GLN A 11 15.66 -0.01 6.34
C GLN A 11 15.28 1.45 6.03
N ILE A 12 15.90 2.05 5.02
CA ILE A 12 15.59 3.42 4.59
C ILE A 12 14.14 3.51 4.09
N GLY A 13 13.69 2.56 3.27
CA GLY A 13 12.30 2.53 2.79
C GLY A 13 11.27 2.40 3.92
N LEU A 14 11.57 1.62 4.95
CA LEU A 14 10.73 1.55 6.15
C LEU A 14 10.74 2.88 6.92
N GLN A 15 11.89 3.52 7.07
CA GLN A 15 12.01 4.79 7.80
C GLN A 15 11.21 5.91 7.12
N GLU A 16 11.28 6.00 5.79
CA GLU A 16 10.49 6.98 5.03
C GLU A 16 9.00 6.69 5.15
N SER A 17 8.58 5.43 5.05
CA SER A 17 7.18 5.04 5.25
C SER A 17 6.67 5.44 6.64
N MET A 18 7.50 5.26 7.67
CA MET A 18 7.18 5.67 9.04
C MET A 18 7.15 7.19 9.22
N ALA A 19 7.95 7.95 8.46
CA ALA A 19 7.92 9.41 8.49
C ALA A 19 6.58 9.94 7.95
N TYR A 20 6.07 9.34 6.88
CA TYR A 20 4.78 9.69 6.27
C TYR A 20 3.61 8.80 6.72
N ARG A 21 3.72 8.14 7.88
CA ARG A 21 2.71 7.21 8.39
C ARG A 21 1.29 7.77 8.46
N TRP A 22 1.16 9.07 8.71
CA TRP A 22 -0.15 9.71 8.79
C TRP A 22 -0.87 9.74 7.44
N ASN A 23 -0.14 9.90 6.33
CA ASN A 23 -0.74 9.83 4.99
C ASN A 23 -1.36 8.45 4.76
N VAL A 24 -0.64 7.39 5.15
CA VAL A 24 -1.13 6.01 5.07
C VAL A 24 -2.38 5.80 5.94
N TRP A 25 -2.37 6.26 7.18
CA TRP A 25 -3.54 6.12 8.06
C TRP A 25 -4.75 6.90 7.55
N LEU A 26 -4.55 8.10 7.01
CA LEU A 26 -5.62 8.89 6.41
C LEU A 26 -6.22 8.18 5.18
N GLU A 27 -5.38 7.55 4.36
CA GLU A 27 -5.83 6.76 3.21
C GLU A 27 -6.64 5.53 3.65
N VAL A 28 -6.16 4.79 4.66
CA VAL A 28 -6.90 3.66 5.26
C VAL A 28 -8.25 4.12 5.81
N ILE A 29 -8.28 5.21 6.57
CA ILE A 29 -9.54 5.76 7.11
C ILE A 29 -10.50 6.15 5.99
N ALA A 30 -10.00 6.83 4.95
CA ALA A 30 -10.83 7.21 3.81
C ALA A 30 -11.43 5.98 3.11
N LEU A 31 -10.64 4.93 2.91
CA LEU A 31 -11.11 3.68 2.31
C LEU A 31 -12.11 2.95 3.21
N LEU A 32 -11.92 2.94 4.53
CA LEU A 32 -12.90 2.37 5.47
C LEU A 32 -14.23 3.12 5.43
N VAL A 33 -14.21 4.45 5.30
CA VAL A 33 -15.42 5.26 5.13
C VAL A 33 -16.13 4.90 3.82
N ILE A 34 -15.39 4.76 2.71
CA ILE A 34 -15.95 4.32 1.43
C ILE A 34 -16.54 2.92 1.55
N SER A 35 -15.83 1.98 2.18
CA SER A 35 -16.33 0.64 2.44
C SER A 35 -17.61 0.67 3.28
N PHE A 36 -17.67 1.48 4.34
CA PHE A 36 -18.89 1.62 5.14
C PHE A 36 -20.10 2.04 4.30
N PHE A 37 -19.94 3.04 3.43
CA PHE A 37 -21.02 3.44 2.51
C PHE A 37 -21.38 2.33 1.52
N ALA A 38 -20.40 1.60 0.98
CA ALA A 38 -20.67 0.48 0.11
C ALA A 38 -21.48 -0.62 0.80
N ILE A 39 -21.21 -0.91 2.08
CA ILE A 39 -21.99 -1.86 2.88
C ILE A 39 -23.45 -1.40 3.01
N LEU A 40 -23.69 -0.12 3.31
CA LEU A 40 -25.04 0.42 3.41
C LEU A 40 -25.81 0.29 2.10
N VAL A 41 -25.16 0.59 0.98
CA VAL A 41 -25.74 0.43 -0.36
C VAL A 41 -26.09 -1.03 -0.64
N TRP A 42 -25.16 -1.96 -0.37
CA TRP A 42 -25.42 -3.38 -0.58
C TRP A 42 -26.57 -3.91 0.28
N ARG A 43 -26.62 -3.51 1.56
CA ARG A 43 -27.73 -3.87 2.46
C ARG A 43 -29.07 -3.32 1.99
N TYR A 44 -29.07 -2.11 1.46
CA TYR A 44 -30.29 -1.50 0.93
C TYR A 44 -30.80 -2.24 -0.32
N ILE A 45 -29.90 -2.65 -1.21
CA ILE A 45 -30.27 -3.33 -2.47
C ILE A 45 -30.61 -4.81 -2.23
N SER A 46 -29.94 -5.48 -1.28
CA SER A 46 -30.10 -6.91 -1.02
C SER A 46 -31.33 -7.27 -0.20
N ASP A 47 -31.93 -6.30 0.50
CA ASP A 47 -32.99 -6.50 1.50
C ASP A 47 -32.65 -7.61 2.51
N GLY A 48 -31.35 -7.80 2.80
CA GLY A 48 -30.84 -8.86 3.67
C GLY A 48 -30.85 -10.28 3.09
N THR A 49 -31.27 -10.48 1.84
CA THR A 49 -31.37 -11.80 1.19
C THR A 49 -30.22 -12.11 0.23
N GLY A 50 -29.43 -11.09 -0.14
CA GLY A 50 -28.36 -11.20 -1.13
C GLY A 50 -28.69 -10.46 -2.43
N VAL A 51 -27.71 -10.34 -3.33
CA VAL A 51 -27.88 -9.70 -4.65
C VAL A 51 -27.37 -10.65 -5.72
N GLU A 52 -28.17 -10.88 -6.77
CA GLU A 52 -27.78 -11.64 -7.97
C GLU A 52 -27.12 -13.00 -7.67
N GLY A 53 -27.58 -13.70 -6.63
CA GLY A 53 -27.09 -15.02 -6.25
C GLY A 53 -25.90 -15.01 -5.27
N PHE A 54 -25.44 -13.84 -4.83
CA PHE A 54 -24.45 -13.70 -3.75
C PHE A 54 -25.11 -13.38 -2.42
N SER A 55 -24.70 -14.07 -1.36
CA SER A 55 -25.12 -13.80 0.01
C SER A 55 -24.55 -12.46 0.54
N GLU A 56 -25.19 -11.89 1.56
CA GLU A 56 -24.68 -10.69 2.23
C GLU A 56 -23.25 -10.91 2.75
N GLN A 57 -22.95 -12.10 3.26
CA GLN A 57 -21.63 -12.43 3.78
C GLN A 57 -20.57 -12.44 2.67
N GLU A 58 -20.88 -12.97 1.48
CA GLU A 58 -19.96 -12.94 0.34
C GLU A 58 -19.68 -11.52 -0.15
N LEU A 59 -20.71 -10.66 -0.18
CA LEU A 59 -20.54 -9.24 -0.56
C LEU A 59 -19.67 -8.48 0.47
N LEU A 60 -19.85 -8.74 1.76
CA LEU A 60 -19.03 -8.18 2.83
C LEU A 60 -17.57 -8.64 2.73
N SER A 61 -17.36 -9.95 2.57
CA SER A 61 -16.01 -10.52 2.40
C SER A 61 -15.31 -9.96 1.16
N TYR A 62 -16.03 -9.84 0.04
CA TYR A 62 -15.50 -9.22 -1.18
C TYR A 62 -15.03 -7.79 -0.93
N LEU A 63 -15.86 -6.97 -0.26
CA LEU A 63 -15.54 -5.58 -0.01
C LEU A 63 -14.31 -5.43 0.91
N LEU A 64 -14.23 -6.21 1.99
CA LEU A 64 -13.09 -6.19 2.91
C LEU A 64 -11.80 -6.65 2.22
N LEU A 65 -11.87 -7.74 1.44
CA LEU A 65 -10.73 -8.22 0.67
C LEU A 65 -10.30 -7.20 -0.39
N SER A 66 -11.26 -6.57 -1.08
CA SER A 66 -10.96 -5.53 -2.06
C SER A 66 -10.25 -4.35 -1.41
N GLY A 67 -10.72 -3.89 -0.24
CA GLY A 67 -10.09 -2.81 0.50
C GLY A 67 -8.68 -3.17 0.99
N PHE A 68 -8.49 -4.39 1.51
CA PHE A 68 -7.19 -4.92 1.88
C PHE A 68 -6.22 -4.99 0.70
N LEU A 69 -6.65 -5.57 -0.43
CA LEU A 69 -5.83 -5.70 -1.64
C LEU A 69 -5.51 -4.33 -2.23
N PHE A 70 -6.46 -3.41 -2.22
CA PHE A 70 -6.22 -2.04 -2.64
C PHE A 70 -5.17 -1.39 -1.75
N THR A 71 -5.31 -1.43 -0.43
CA THR A 71 -4.34 -0.79 0.47
C THR A 71 -2.94 -1.43 0.41
N SER A 72 -2.86 -2.76 0.28
CA SER A 72 -1.58 -3.49 0.26
C SER A 72 -0.83 -3.38 -1.08
N ILE A 73 -1.56 -3.41 -2.20
CA ILE A 73 -0.98 -3.46 -3.55
C ILE A 73 -0.94 -2.07 -4.18
N HIS A 74 -1.92 -1.21 -3.94
CA HIS A 74 -2.08 0.04 -4.68
C HIS A 74 -0.97 1.04 -4.36
N ILE A 75 -0.58 1.77 -5.40
CA ILE A 75 0.59 2.64 -5.44
C ILE A 75 0.10 4.08 -5.41
N ALA A 76 0.09 4.71 -4.25
CA ALA A 76 0.36 6.14 -4.18
C ALA A 76 1.86 6.28 -3.88
N GLY A 77 2.66 6.78 -4.83
CA GLY A 77 4.02 7.27 -4.54
C GLY A 77 5.24 6.50 -5.06
N SER A 78 5.17 5.20 -5.40
CA SER A 78 6.40 4.49 -5.87
C SER A 78 6.90 4.97 -7.24
N GLY A 79 5.99 5.40 -8.12
CA GLY A 79 6.35 6.10 -9.36
C GLY A 79 6.83 7.53 -9.12
N ASP A 80 6.30 8.19 -8.08
CA ASP A 80 6.62 9.58 -7.76
C ASP A 80 8.02 9.73 -7.16
N ALA A 81 8.51 8.76 -6.39
CA ALA A 81 9.82 8.89 -5.76
C ALA A 81 10.99 8.83 -6.75
N VAL A 82 10.92 7.97 -7.77
CA VAL A 82 11.93 7.98 -8.85
C VAL A 82 11.80 9.27 -9.66
N ASN A 83 10.58 9.75 -9.89
CA ASN A 83 10.32 11.02 -10.56
C ASN A 83 10.88 12.21 -9.76
N GLU A 84 10.75 12.23 -8.44
CA GLU A 84 11.35 13.22 -7.53
C GLU A 84 12.88 13.15 -7.58
N LEU A 85 13.47 11.94 -7.52
CA LEU A 85 14.92 11.77 -7.66
C LEU A 85 15.45 12.25 -9.01
N ILE A 86 14.65 12.15 -10.08
CA ILE A 86 15.00 12.70 -11.41
C ILE A 86 14.89 14.23 -11.38
N LYS A 87 13.79 14.78 -10.87
CA LYS A 87 13.53 16.22 -10.79
C LYS A 87 14.61 16.95 -9.97
N ASP A 88 15.03 16.35 -8.87
CA ASP A 88 16.00 16.93 -7.94
C ASP A 88 17.46 16.61 -8.32
N GLY A 89 17.68 15.85 -9.40
CA GLY A 89 19.01 15.44 -9.87
C GLY A 89 19.72 14.41 -8.98
N GLY A 90 19.06 13.92 -7.92
CA GLY A 90 19.59 12.92 -6.98
C GLY A 90 19.93 11.59 -7.66
N LEU A 91 19.17 11.22 -8.70
CA LEU A 91 19.38 9.96 -9.42
C LEU A 91 20.79 9.85 -10.03
N THR A 92 21.37 10.96 -10.51
CA THR A 92 22.72 10.97 -11.10
C THR A 92 23.77 10.60 -10.06
N PHE A 93 23.64 11.09 -8.82
CA PHE A 93 24.55 10.74 -7.72
C PHE A 93 24.39 9.28 -7.28
N ASP A 94 23.22 8.70 -7.44
CA ASP A 94 22.99 7.30 -7.10
C ASP A 94 23.52 6.34 -8.18
N LEU A 95 23.45 6.72 -9.46
CA LEU A 95 23.94 5.91 -10.58
C LEU A 95 25.46 5.72 -10.60
N ILE A 96 26.22 6.68 -10.05
CA ILE A 96 27.68 6.57 -9.94
C ILE A 96 28.14 5.68 -8.78
N LYS A 97 27.24 5.31 -7.86
CA LYS A 97 27.59 4.43 -6.72
C LYS A 97 27.78 2.99 -7.20
N PRO A 98 28.68 2.19 -6.60
CA PRO A 98 28.98 0.82 -7.02
C PRO A 98 27.90 -0.20 -6.58
N TRP A 99 26.62 0.15 -6.75
CA TRP A 99 25.46 -0.58 -6.27
C TRP A 99 24.56 -0.93 -7.45
N ARG A 100 23.88 -2.07 -7.40
CA ARG A 100 22.90 -2.43 -8.42
C ARG A 100 21.60 -1.70 -8.12
N MET A 101 21.41 -0.53 -8.73
CA MET A 101 20.25 0.35 -8.50
C MET A 101 18.89 -0.35 -8.60
N PRO A 102 18.63 -1.25 -9.57
CA PRO A 102 17.36 -1.96 -9.62
C PRO A 102 17.06 -2.76 -8.34
N ILE A 103 18.08 -3.36 -7.72
CA ILE A 103 17.92 -4.13 -6.48
C ILE A 103 17.66 -3.19 -5.30
N VAL A 104 18.31 -2.02 -5.27
CA VAL A 104 18.10 -1.01 -4.22
C VAL A 104 16.67 -0.49 -4.27
N PHE A 105 16.19 -0.08 -5.45
CA PHE A 105 14.81 0.37 -5.63
C PHE A 105 13.80 -0.74 -5.35
N PHE A 106 14.08 -1.98 -5.77
CA PHE A 106 13.22 -3.11 -5.45
C PHE A 106 13.07 -3.29 -3.94
N LEU A 107 14.17 -3.29 -3.18
CA LEU A 107 14.13 -3.48 -1.72
C LEU A 107 13.49 -2.30 -1.00
N TRP A 108 13.76 -1.09 -1.47
CA TRP A 108 13.14 0.13 -0.96
C TRP A 108 11.62 0.13 -1.18
N ALA A 109 11.16 -0.21 -2.39
CA ALA A 109 9.74 -0.38 -2.69
C ALA A 109 9.13 -1.55 -1.88
N MET A 110 9.84 -2.66 -1.72
CA MET A 110 9.37 -3.80 -0.94
C MET A 110 9.17 -3.44 0.54
N ALA A 111 10.05 -2.60 1.10
CA ALA A 111 9.86 -2.07 2.45
C ALA A 111 8.56 -1.27 2.59
N GLN A 112 8.27 -0.39 1.63
CA GLN A 112 7.00 0.34 1.58
C GLN A 112 5.81 -0.61 1.49
N ARG A 113 5.89 -1.66 0.65
CA ARG A 113 4.82 -2.66 0.51
C ARG A 113 4.57 -3.41 1.82
N VAL A 114 5.64 -3.81 2.52
CA VAL A 114 5.50 -4.45 3.84
C VAL A 114 4.80 -3.52 4.82
N PHE A 115 5.16 -2.24 4.85
CA PHE A 115 4.51 -1.25 5.71
C PHE A 115 3.02 -1.10 5.37
N MET A 116 2.68 -0.95 4.10
CA MET A 116 1.30 -0.81 3.63
C MET A 116 0.46 -2.06 3.92
N SER A 117 1.00 -3.26 3.71
CA SER A 117 0.32 -4.51 4.05
C SER A 117 0.04 -4.63 5.54
N ILE A 118 0.97 -4.19 6.40
CA ILE A 118 0.73 -4.14 7.85
C ILE A 118 -0.39 -3.13 8.18
N ALA A 119 -0.36 -1.95 7.57
CA ALA A 119 -1.43 -0.96 7.76
C ALA A 119 -2.79 -1.48 7.28
N ALA A 120 -2.83 -2.23 6.17
CA ALA A 120 -4.03 -2.86 5.64
C ALA A 120 -4.57 -3.95 6.59
N VAL A 121 -3.71 -4.83 7.10
CA VAL A 121 -4.07 -5.82 8.13
C VAL A 121 -4.70 -5.13 9.34
N ILE A 122 -4.07 -4.07 9.85
CA ILE A 122 -4.58 -3.33 11.00
C ILE A 122 -5.92 -2.64 10.69
N GLY A 123 -6.03 -2.03 9.51
CA GLY A 123 -7.22 -1.28 9.11
C GLY A 123 -8.45 -2.15 8.87
N TYR A 124 -8.27 -3.30 8.20
CA TYR A 124 -9.35 -4.20 7.83
C TYR A 124 -9.59 -5.35 8.82
N GLY A 125 -8.71 -5.52 9.82
CA GLY A 125 -8.85 -6.53 10.87
C GLY A 125 -8.65 -7.97 10.39
N LEU A 126 -7.85 -8.17 9.33
CA LEU A 126 -7.49 -9.47 8.75
C LEU A 126 -6.15 -9.94 9.30
#